data_AF-A0A413BCT8-F1
#
_entry.id   AF-A0A413BCT8-F1
#
_cell.length_a   1.000
_cell.length_b   1.000
_cell.length_c   1.000
_cell.angle_alpha   90.00
_cell.angle_beta   90.00
_cell.angle_gamma   90.00
#
_symmetry.space_group_name_H-M   'P 1'
#
loop_
_entity.id
_entity.type
_entity.pdbx_description
1 polymer ?
#
loop_
_entity_poly.entity_id
_entity_poly.type
_entity_poly.pdbx_seq_one_letter_code
_entity_poly.pdbx_strand_id
1 'polypeptide(L)'
;MNNCLCKLLYQKEYSINSDELYISLYYNFPMENNVWRQADSLSPEKGLTIDELMDEKSTFSKVLSSKEPFLFYNSKEQARKLDSYIRDGEDRINENDELKGSIACYRIVVKEEKQELIKAVLSITTYNKRFVSSDNKKIINNVKFNMDEYIFKPFIKRIDIELCLLYLATLYNGSPKFSGVSQSFLGAINGDDN
;
A
#
# COMPACT_ATOMS: atom_id res chain seq x y z
N MET A 1 10.09 -2.03 5.59
CA MET A 1 8.88 -1.38 6.11
C MET A 1 8.23 -2.18 7.25
N ASN A 2 7.82 -3.44 7.06
CA ASN A 2 7.16 -4.27 8.09
C ASN A 2 7.87 -4.23 9.47
N ASN A 3 9.17 -4.53 9.52
CA ASN A 3 9.94 -4.49 10.79
C ASN A 3 9.91 -3.12 11.50
N CYS A 4 9.89 -2.01 10.75
CA CYS A 4 9.81 -0.68 11.33
C CYS A 4 8.43 -0.42 11.93
N LEU A 5 7.36 -0.90 11.25
CA LEU A 5 5.99 -0.83 11.75
C LEU A 5 5.83 -1.67 13.02
N CYS A 6 6.26 -2.94 13.02
CA CYS A 6 6.22 -3.78 14.23
C CYS A 6 6.96 -3.13 15.42
N LYS A 7 8.14 -2.53 15.18
CA LYS A 7 8.89 -1.80 16.22
C LYS A 7 8.14 -0.57 16.72
N LEU A 8 7.55 0.23 15.82
CA LEU A 8 6.77 1.41 16.19
C LEU A 8 5.52 1.05 17.00
N LEU A 9 4.89 -0.07 16.66
CA LEU A 9 3.65 -0.55 17.27
C LEU A 9 3.89 -1.38 18.54
N TYR A 10 5.14 -1.61 18.93
CA TYR A 10 5.50 -2.31 20.16
C TYR A 10 5.20 -1.46 21.40
N GLN A 11 4.44 -2.03 22.32
CA GLN A 11 4.12 -1.50 23.65
C GLN A 11 4.39 -2.62 24.67
N LYS A 12 4.76 -2.27 25.92
CA LYS A 12 5.25 -3.24 26.93
C LYS A 12 4.45 -4.55 27.02
N GLU A 13 3.14 -4.48 26.88
CA GLU A 13 2.20 -5.62 27.00
C GLU A 13 1.36 -5.83 25.72
N TYR A 14 1.71 -5.14 24.64
CA TYR A 14 0.94 -5.17 23.40
C TYR A 14 1.86 -4.99 22.19
N SER A 15 2.03 -6.04 21.41
CA SER A 15 2.80 -6.00 20.16
C SER A 15 1.99 -6.56 19.00
N ILE A 16 2.25 -6.00 17.82
CA ILE A 16 1.87 -6.57 16.54
C ILE A 16 3.10 -7.28 15.98
N ASN A 17 2.96 -8.59 15.83
CA ASN A 17 3.99 -9.41 15.22
C ASN A 17 3.91 -9.34 13.69
N SER A 18 4.98 -9.71 13.00
CA SER A 18 5.08 -9.57 11.55
C SER A 18 4.08 -10.43 10.78
N ASP A 19 3.61 -11.53 11.36
CA ASP A 19 2.57 -12.43 10.84
C ASP A 19 1.14 -11.89 11.06
N GLU A 20 0.99 -10.92 11.95
CA GLU A 20 -0.29 -10.24 12.22
C GLU A 20 -0.50 -9.01 11.33
N LEU A 21 0.56 -8.54 10.66
CA LEU A 21 0.56 -7.37 9.79
C LEU A 21 0.62 -7.80 8.32
N TYR A 22 -0.43 -7.48 7.57
CA TYR A 22 -0.47 -7.68 6.13
C TYR A 22 -0.25 -6.36 5.39
N ILE A 23 0.64 -6.37 4.40
CA ILE A 23 0.97 -5.21 3.58
C ILE A 23 0.79 -5.56 2.11
N SER A 24 0.00 -4.77 1.40
CA SER A 24 -0.23 -4.92 -0.04
C SER A 24 -0.03 -3.59 -0.76
N LEU A 25 0.52 -3.64 -1.96
CA LEU A 25 0.62 -2.49 -2.86
C LEU A 25 -0.13 -2.83 -4.13
N TYR A 26 -1.13 -2.01 -4.46
CA TYR A 26 -1.78 -2.05 -5.77
C TYR A 26 -1.40 -0.81 -6.56
N TYR A 27 -1.27 -0.94 -7.87
CA TYR A 27 -0.91 0.14 -8.76
C TYR A 27 -1.72 0.08 -10.06
N ASN A 28 -1.79 1.22 -10.73
CA ASN A 28 -2.49 1.43 -11.98
C ASN A 28 -1.68 2.45 -12.81
N PHE A 29 -1.65 2.24 -14.12
CA PHE A 29 -1.12 3.18 -15.11
C PHE A 29 -2.28 3.76 -15.92
N PRO A 30 -2.86 4.90 -15.50
CA PRO A 30 -4.13 5.39 -16.04
C PRO A 30 -4.06 5.71 -17.54
N MET A 31 -2.87 6.09 -18.02
CA MET A 31 -2.63 6.48 -19.41
C MET A 31 -2.43 5.29 -20.35
N GLU A 32 -2.15 4.10 -19.83
CA GLU A 32 -1.75 2.93 -20.65
C GLU A 32 -2.90 1.95 -20.85
N ASN A 33 -3.43 1.41 -19.75
CA ASN A 33 -4.52 0.43 -19.78
C ASN A 33 -5.57 0.66 -18.71
N ASN A 34 -5.30 1.56 -17.74
CA ASN A 34 -6.17 1.85 -16.62
C ASN A 34 -6.62 0.61 -15.83
N VAL A 35 -5.78 -0.44 -15.80
CA VAL A 35 -6.02 -1.67 -15.04
C VAL A 35 -5.26 -1.60 -13.72
N TRP A 36 -5.96 -1.87 -12.62
CA TRP A 36 -5.34 -2.06 -11.31
C TRP A 36 -4.69 -3.44 -11.22
N ARG A 37 -3.48 -3.49 -10.66
CA ARG A 37 -2.69 -4.70 -10.46
C ARG A 37 -2.10 -4.70 -9.05
N GLN A 38 -1.96 -5.86 -8.46
CA GLN A 38 -1.16 -6.01 -7.24
C GLN A 38 0.32 -6.09 -7.63
N ALA A 39 1.20 -5.41 -6.89
CA ALA A 39 2.63 -5.61 -7.04
C ALA A 39 2.99 -7.00 -6.50
N ASP A 40 3.56 -7.85 -7.36
CA ASP A 40 4.02 -9.18 -6.97
C ASP A 40 5.07 -9.08 -5.86
N SER A 41 5.07 -10.06 -4.94
CA SER A 41 6.16 -10.45 -4.00
C SER A 41 6.04 -10.20 -2.49
N LEU A 42 4.87 -9.99 -1.87
CA LEU A 42 4.85 -9.84 -0.39
C LEU A 42 3.91 -10.76 0.40
N SER A 43 2.88 -11.35 -0.21
CA SER A 43 2.00 -12.39 0.39
C SER A 43 1.04 -12.94 -0.68
N PRO A 44 0.46 -14.14 -0.53
CA PRO A 44 -0.69 -14.56 -1.35
C PRO A 44 -1.81 -13.51 -1.25
N GLU A 45 -2.63 -13.37 -2.28
CA GLU A 45 -3.88 -12.60 -2.22
C GLU A 45 -4.62 -12.99 -0.93
N LYS A 46 -4.77 -12.01 -0.04
CA LYS A 46 -5.59 -12.10 1.16
C LYS A 46 -6.59 -10.97 1.17
N GLY A 47 -7.79 -11.30 1.60
CA GLY A 47 -8.89 -10.36 1.71
C GLY A 47 -9.65 -10.20 0.40
N LEU A 48 -10.01 -8.95 0.10
CA LEU A 48 -10.87 -8.56 -1.02
C LEU A 48 -10.16 -8.70 -2.38
N THR A 49 -10.95 -9.02 -3.39
CA THR A 49 -10.55 -8.92 -4.81
C THR A 49 -10.35 -7.46 -5.22
N ILE A 50 -9.68 -7.22 -6.35
CA ILE A 50 -9.49 -5.85 -6.88
C ILE A 50 -10.84 -5.16 -7.12
N ASP A 51 -11.84 -5.88 -7.65
CA ASP A 51 -13.17 -5.30 -7.91
C ASP A 51 -13.86 -4.86 -6.60
N GLU A 52 -13.75 -5.66 -5.54
CA GLU A 52 -14.26 -5.31 -4.21
C GLU A 52 -13.46 -4.17 -3.56
N LEU A 53 -12.15 -4.10 -3.80
CA LEU A 53 -11.33 -2.97 -3.38
C LEU A 53 -11.72 -1.68 -4.09
N MET A 54 -12.27 -1.75 -5.31
CA MET A 54 -12.73 -0.57 -6.06
C MET A 54 -14.12 -0.10 -5.65
N ASP A 55 -14.84 -0.83 -4.79
CA ASP A 55 -16.09 -0.37 -4.20
C ASP A 55 -15.88 0.93 -3.40
N GLU A 56 -16.81 1.87 -3.51
CA GLU A 56 -16.71 3.21 -2.90
C GLU A 56 -16.63 3.20 -1.37
N LYS A 57 -17.03 2.10 -0.73
CA LYS A 57 -16.99 1.91 0.72
C LYS A 57 -15.69 1.32 1.21
N SER A 58 -14.82 0.83 0.32
CA SER A 58 -13.53 0.29 0.72
C SER A 58 -12.59 1.42 1.19
N THR A 59 -11.71 1.14 2.15
CA THR A 59 -10.68 2.13 2.55
C THR A 59 -9.75 2.48 1.38
N PHE A 60 -9.56 1.53 0.46
CA PHE A 60 -8.80 1.67 -0.76
C PHE A 60 -9.38 2.77 -1.68
N SER A 61 -10.66 2.70 -2.01
CA SER A 61 -11.34 3.72 -2.82
C SER A 61 -11.47 5.06 -2.10
N LYS A 62 -11.68 5.03 -0.77
CA LYS A 62 -11.71 6.26 0.03
C LYS A 62 -10.37 7.01 -0.04
N VAL A 63 -9.23 6.32 0.07
CA VAL A 63 -7.93 7.02 0.01
C VAL A 63 -7.66 7.59 -1.37
N LEU A 64 -8.16 6.95 -2.45
CA LEU A 64 -8.03 7.44 -3.82
C LEU A 64 -8.72 8.79 -4.03
N SER A 65 -9.88 9.01 -3.42
CA SER A 65 -10.67 10.25 -3.53
C SER A 65 -10.44 11.26 -2.39
N SER A 66 -9.72 10.87 -1.34
CA SER A 66 -9.44 11.70 -0.16
C SER A 66 -8.58 12.94 -0.49
N LYS A 67 -8.76 14.02 0.28
CA LYS A 67 -7.84 15.17 0.24
C LYS A 67 -6.44 14.78 0.73
N GLU A 68 -6.40 14.07 1.86
CA GLU A 68 -5.16 13.58 2.45
C GLU A 68 -4.71 12.28 1.77
N PRO A 69 -3.40 12.09 1.50
CA PRO A 69 -2.90 10.86 0.91
C PRO A 69 -2.95 9.69 1.90
N PHE A 70 -3.09 9.94 3.21
CA PHE A 70 -3.01 8.91 4.24
C PHE A 70 -4.30 8.81 5.04
N LEU A 71 -5.01 7.69 4.87
CA LEU A 71 -6.15 7.31 5.72
C LEU A 71 -5.70 6.27 6.75
N PHE A 72 -6.12 6.48 7.99
CA PHE A 72 -5.75 5.66 9.13
C PHE A 72 -6.96 5.42 10.02
N TYR A 73 -7.29 4.16 10.22
CA TYR A 73 -8.35 3.71 11.11
C TYR A 73 -7.80 2.70 12.10
N ASN A 74 -7.62 3.13 13.35
CA ASN A 74 -7.21 2.22 14.43
C ASN A 74 -8.29 1.16 14.74
N SER A 75 -9.53 1.38 14.32
CA SER A 75 -10.63 0.41 14.46
C SER A 75 -11.30 0.20 13.11
N LYS A 76 -11.20 -1.01 12.57
CA LYS A 76 -11.97 -1.41 11.38
C LYS A 76 -13.47 -1.30 11.59
N GLU A 77 -13.95 -1.53 12.82
CA GLU A 77 -15.36 -1.35 13.15
C GLU A 77 -15.81 0.11 12.97
N GLN A 78 -15.00 1.07 13.42
CA GLN A 78 -15.29 2.49 13.20
C GLN A 78 -15.25 2.84 11.70
N ALA A 79 -14.29 2.31 10.96
CA ALA A 79 -14.21 2.52 9.52
C ALA A 79 -15.45 1.95 8.80
N ARG A 80 -15.92 0.77 9.19
CA ARG A 80 -17.14 0.13 8.66
C ARG A 80 -18.39 0.97 8.93
N LYS A 81 -18.55 1.46 10.17
CA LYS A 81 -19.65 2.36 10.55
C LYS A 81 -19.67 3.69 9.77
N LEU A 82 -18.53 4.07 9.19
CA LEU A 82 -18.37 5.27 8.35
C LEU A 82 -18.42 4.97 6.85
N ASP A 83 -18.92 3.80 6.44
CA ASP A 83 -18.90 3.33 5.03
C ASP A 83 -17.51 3.50 4.39
N SER A 84 -16.45 3.23 5.16
CA SER A 84 -15.05 3.40 4.78
C SER A 84 -14.23 2.12 4.97
N TYR A 85 -14.89 0.99 5.21
CA TYR A 85 -14.29 -0.34 5.23
C TYR A 85 -15.32 -1.42 4.87
N ILE A 86 -14.88 -2.42 4.10
CA ILE A 86 -15.66 -3.61 3.72
C ILE A 86 -15.03 -4.79 4.44
N ARG A 87 -15.88 -5.58 5.12
CA ARG A 87 -15.46 -6.79 5.82
C ARG A 87 -15.07 -7.87 4.81
N ASP A 88 -13.94 -8.52 5.04
CA ASP A 88 -13.50 -9.69 4.26
C ASP A 88 -13.50 -10.97 5.11
N GLY A 89 -13.13 -12.11 4.50
CA GLY A 89 -13.10 -13.42 5.16
C GLY A 89 -12.00 -13.59 6.21
N GLU A 90 -10.98 -12.73 6.21
CA GLU A 90 -9.86 -12.79 7.16
C GLU A 90 -10.18 -12.04 8.47
N ASP A 91 -11.14 -11.12 8.43
CA ASP A 91 -11.55 -10.31 9.59
C ASP A 91 -12.07 -11.13 10.77
N ARG A 92 -11.53 -10.80 11.96
CA ARG A 92 -11.98 -11.37 13.22
C ARG A 92 -12.96 -10.42 13.91
N ILE A 93 -13.95 -11.00 14.58
CA ILE A 93 -14.94 -10.28 15.39
C ILE A 93 -14.71 -10.54 16.88
N ASN A 94 -15.18 -9.63 17.73
CA ASN A 94 -15.28 -9.84 19.18
C ASN A 94 -16.65 -10.43 19.57
N GLU A 95 -16.88 -10.58 20.87
CA GLU A 95 -18.13 -11.11 21.44
C GLU A 95 -19.37 -10.26 21.12
N ASN A 96 -19.17 -8.99 20.74
CA ASN A 96 -20.23 -8.03 20.38
C ASN A 96 -20.46 -7.94 18.86
N ASP A 97 -19.92 -8.88 18.06
CA ASP A 97 -19.94 -8.85 16.59
C ASP A 97 -19.30 -7.59 15.97
N GLU A 98 -18.34 -6.99 16.68
CA GLU A 98 -17.56 -5.85 16.17
C GLU A 98 -16.24 -6.32 15.57
N LEU A 99 -15.85 -5.70 14.45
CA LEU A 99 -14.58 -5.96 13.80
C LEU A 99 -13.39 -5.61 14.71
N LYS A 100 -12.46 -6.55 14.82
CA LYS A 100 -11.14 -6.33 15.38
C LYS A 100 -10.22 -5.74 14.32
N GLY A 101 -9.02 -5.35 14.74
CA GLY A 101 -7.99 -4.92 13.80
C GLY A 101 -8.04 -3.45 13.38
N SER A 102 -7.08 -3.10 12.54
CA SER A 102 -6.89 -1.74 12.00
C SER A 102 -6.59 -1.80 10.52
N ILE A 103 -6.81 -0.68 9.85
CA ILE A 103 -6.43 -0.49 8.45
C ILE A 103 -5.84 0.91 8.24
N ALA A 104 -4.79 0.96 7.44
CA ALA A 104 -4.11 2.17 7.00
C ALA A 104 -3.88 2.07 5.50
N CYS A 105 -4.29 3.09 4.75
CA CYS A 105 -4.06 3.17 3.31
C CYS A 105 -3.35 4.47 2.96
N TYR A 106 -2.33 4.37 2.12
CA TYR A 106 -1.56 5.51 1.62
C TYR A 106 -1.66 5.56 0.10
N ARG A 107 -2.19 6.66 -0.43
CA ARG A 107 -2.26 6.94 -1.86
C ARG A 107 -0.94 7.54 -2.35
N ILE A 108 -0.42 6.94 -3.40
CA ILE A 108 0.74 7.39 -4.16
C ILE A 108 0.25 7.84 -5.53
N VAL A 109 0.67 9.01 -5.98
CA VAL A 109 0.37 9.50 -7.33
C VAL A 109 1.61 10.14 -7.93
N VAL A 110 2.07 9.59 -9.05
CA VAL A 110 3.14 10.18 -9.86
C VAL A 110 2.49 10.92 -11.02
N LYS A 111 2.85 12.20 -11.17
CA LYS A 111 2.30 13.08 -12.20
C LYS A 111 3.41 13.68 -13.04
N GLU A 112 3.14 13.81 -14.32
CA GLU A 112 3.88 14.68 -15.22
C GLU A 112 2.92 15.79 -15.67
N GLU A 113 3.29 17.04 -15.40
CA GLU A 113 2.41 18.21 -15.54
C GLU A 113 1.06 18.02 -14.80
N LYS A 114 -0.02 17.76 -15.55
CA LYS A 114 -1.39 17.53 -15.04
C LYS A 114 -1.89 16.10 -15.26
N GLN A 115 -1.07 15.24 -15.86
CA GLN A 115 -1.44 13.86 -16.15
C GLN A 115 -0.97 12.93 -15.04
N GLU A 116 -1.86 12.07 -14.59
CA GLU A 116 -1.56 11.06 -13.57
C GLU A 116 -1.02 9.81 -14.29
N LEU A 117 0.30 9.68 -14.32
CA LEU A 117 0.98 8.57 -15.00
C LEU A 117 0.87 7.27 -14.19
N ILE A 118 0.96 7.39 -12.87
CA ILE A 118 0.91 6.25 -11.95
C ILE A 118 0.01 6.60 -10.77
N LYS A 119 -0.88 5.67 -10.43
CA LYS A 119 -1.59 5.63 -9.14
C LYS A 119 -1.20 4.37 -8.42
N ALA A 120 -0.99 4.47 -7.12
CA ALA A 120 -0.86 3.29 -6.28
C ALA A 120 -1.48 3.51 -4.91
N VAL A 121 -1.86 2.41 -4.25
CA VAL A 121 -2.35 2.38 -2.88
C VAL A 121 -1.57 1.33 -2.11
N LEU A 122 -0.82 1.80 -1.12
CA LEU A 122 -0.20 0.95 -0.11
C LEU A 122 -1.20 0.75 1.03
N SER A 123 -1.60 -0.50 1.27
CA SER A 123 -2.50 -0.86 2.36
C SER A 123 -1.75 -1.68 3.41
N ILE A 124 -2.01 -1.37 4.68
CA ILE A 124 -1.47 -2.06 5.84
C ILE A 124 -2.65 -2.39 6.74
N THR A 125 -2.81 -3.66 7.04
CA THR A 125 -3.99 -4.17 7.75
C THR A 125 -3.61 -5.21 8.78
N THR A 126 -4.39 -5.27 9.85
CA THR A 126 -4.36 -6.31 10.85
C THR A 126 -5.78 -6.85 11.03
N TYR A 127 -5.93 -8.16 11.22
CA TYR A 127 -7.26 -8.79 11.26
C TYR A 127 -7.77 -9.08 12.67
N ASN A 128 -6.88 -9.13 13.66
CA ASN A 128 -7.23 -9.53 15.04
C ASN A 128 -6.83 -8.51 16.11
N LYS A 129 -5.87 -7.62 15.82
CA LYS A 129 -5.31 -6.65 16.78
C LYS A 129 -5.25 -5.26 16.20
N ARG A 130 -5.67 -4.24 16.94
CA ARG A 130 -5.54 -2.84 16.48
C ARG A 130 -4.07 -2.38 16.45
N PHE A 131 -3.72 -1.35 15.70
CA PHE A 131 -2.37 -0.75 15.78
C PHE A 131 -2.07 -0.23 17.19
N VAL A 132 -3.08 0.34 17.85
CA VAL A 132 -3.02 0.82 19.22
C VAL A 132 -4.13 0.14 20.03
N SER A 133 -3.76 -0.51 21.14
CA SER A 133 -4.69 -1.22 22.04
C SER A 133 -5.66 -0.30 22.78
N SER A 134 -5.28 0.97 22.97
CA SER A 134 -6.05 1.96 23.72
C SER A 134 -6.89 2.86 22.82
N ASP A 135 -8.06 3.28 23.30
CA ASP A 135 -8.93 4.28 22.62
C ASP A 135 -8.50 5.75 22.87
N ASN A 136 -7.40 5.98 23.58
CA ASN A 136 -6.86 7.31 23.80
C ASN A 136 -6.42 7.98 22.48
N LYS A 137 -7.20 8.98 22.05
CA LYS A 137 -6.97 9.74 20.81
C LYS A 137 -5.57 10.34 20.69
N LYS A 138 -4.95 10.78 21.79
CA LYS A 138 -3.59 11.35 21.75
C LYS A 138 -2.57 10.30 21.35
N ILE A 139 -2.67 9.09 21.90
CA ILE A 139 -1.77 7.97 21.56
C ILE A 139 -1.99 7.56 20.10
N ILE A 140 -3.25 7.41 19.69
CA ILE A 140 -3.63 7.05 18.32
C ILE A 140 -3.07 8.08 17.33
N ASN A 141 -3.25 9.37 17.59
CA ASN A 141 -2.76 10.43 16.72
C ASN A 141 -1.23 10.49 16.66
N ASN A 142 -0.54 10.23 17.78
CA ASN A 142 0.91 10.14 17.78
C ASN A 142 1.41 8.96 16.93
N VAL A 143 0.77 7.79 17.03
CA VAL A 143 1.11 6.63 16.20
C VAL A 143 0.85 6.92 14.73
N LYS A 144 -0.31 7.50 14.39
CA LYS A 144 -0.63 7.94 13.02
C LYS A 144 0.46 8.87 12.48
N PHE A 145 0.81 9.91 13.23
CA PHE A 145 1.87 10.86 12.85
C PHE A 145 3.20 10.17 12.64
N ASN A 146 3.61 9.28 13.55
CA ASN A 146 4.88 8.59 13.44
C ASN A 146 4.93 7.61 12.26
N MET A 147 3.81 6.94 11.96
CA MET A 147 3.68 6.09 10.78
C MET A 147 3.85 6.91 9.51
N ASP A 148 3.19 8.05 9.41
CA ASP A 148 3.28 8.92 8.23
C ASP A 148 4.69 9.51 8.05
N GLU A 149 5.18 10.25 9.06
CA GLU A 149 6.42 11.02 8.97
C GLU A 149 7.67 10.16 8.92
N TYR A 150 7.77 9.16 9.79
CA TYR A 150 9.03 8.44 10.00
C TYR A 150 9.09 7.09 9.28
N ILE A 151 7.94 6.52 8.90
CA ILE A 151 7.90 5.26 8.16
C ILE A 151 7.51 5.52 6.71
N PHE A 152 6.31 6.03 6.44
CA PHE A 152 5.80 6.10 5.08
C PHE A 152 6.57 7.08 4.23
N LYS A 153 6.74 8.33 4.62
CA LYS A 153 7.47 9.30 3.78
C LYS A 153 8.85 8.79 3.29
N PRO A 154 9.70 8.16 4.13
CA PRO A 154 10.93 7.54 3.64
C PRO A 154 10.74 6.34 2.69
N PHE A 155 9.81 5.44 2.98
CA PHE A 155 9.58 4.25 2.15
C PHE A 155 8.86 4.58 0.83
N ILE A 156 7.91 5.52 0.86
CA ILE A 156 7.14 5.97 -0.30
C ILE A 156 8.06 6.57 -1.36
N LYS A 157 9.08 7.37 -0.98
CA LYS A 157 10.08 7.86 -1.95
C LYS A 157 10.78 6.74 -2.72
N ARG A 158 11.02 5.59 -2.08
CA ARG A 158 11.61 4.42 -2.75
C ARG A 158 10.58 3.71 -3.62
N ILE A 159 9.36 3.54 -3.12
CA ILE A 159 8.25 2.96 -3.88
C ILE A 159 7.97 3.80 -5.14
N ASP A 160 8.01 5.12 -5.06
CA ASP A 160 7.86 6.03 -6.20
C ASP A 160 8.89 5.73 -7.30
N ILE A 161 10.16 5.58 -6.93
CA ILE A 161 11.24 5.27 -7.88
C ILE A 161 10.99 3.90 -8.54
N GLU A 162 10.67 2.88 -7.75
CA GLU A 162 10.38 1.53 -8.28
C GLU A 162 9.16 1.52 -9.20
N LEU A 163 8.10 2.26 -8.85
CA LEU A 163 6.92 2.42 -9.70
C LEU A 163 7.25 3.13 -11.01
N CYS A 164 8.08 4.18 -10.99
CA CYS A 164 8.56 4.85 -12.20
C CYS A 164 9.36 3.89 -13.08
N LEU A 165 10.26 3.09 -12.50
CA LEU A 165 11.02 2.08 -13.25
C LEU A 165 10.10 1.03 -13.86
N LEU A 166 9.11 0.54 -13.10
CA LEU A 166 8.11 -0.41 -13.59
C LEU A 166 7.26 0.18 -14.72
N TYR A 167 6.88 1.46 -14.62
CA TYR A 167 6.16 2.17 -15.66
C TYR A 167 7.00 2.29 -16.94
N LEU A 168 8.25 2.75 -16.84
CA LEU A 168 9.17 2.82 -17.97
C LEU A 168 9.36 1.45 -18.62
N ALA A 169 9.60 0.40 -17.83
CA ALA A 169 9.72 -0.96 -18.34
C ALA A 169 8.46 -1.42 -19.09
N THR A 170 7.27 -1.03 -18.62
CA THR A 170 6.00 -1.31 -19.30
C THR A 170 5.91 -0.61 -20.65
N LEU A 171 6.31 0.66 -20.73
CA LEU A 171 6.36 1.41 -21.99
C LEU A 171 7.34 0.77 -22.98
N TYR A 172 8.53 0.39 -22.53
CA TYR A 172 9.54 -0.24 -23.38
C TYR A 172 9.11 -1.63 -23.89
N ASN A 173 8.47 -2.44 -23.04
CA ASN A 173 8.00 -3.78 -23.42
C ASN A 173 6.73 -3.75 -24.29
N GLY A 174 5.89 -2.71 -24.14
CA GLY A 174 4.71 -2.47 -24.99
C GLY A 174 5.03 -1.78 -26.32
N SER A 175 6.25 -1.24 -26.48
CA SER A 175 6.69 -0.59 -27.71
C SER A 175 7.02 -1.64 -28.79
N PRO A 176 6.50 -1.52 -30.02
CA PRO A 176 6.96 -2.34 -31.13
C PRO A 176 8.42 -1.97 -31.42
N LYS A 177 9.34 -2.80 -30.91
CA LYS A 177 10.80 -2.85 -31.17
C LYS A 177 11.37 -1.58 -31.83
N PHE A 178 12.04 -0.74 -31.05
CA PHE A 178 13.16 0.06 -31.58
C PHE A 178 14.23 -0.93 -32.06
N SER A 179 14.21 -1.25 -33.35
CA SER A 179 15.11 -2.16 -34.05
C SER A 179 16.49 -1.57 -34.27
N GLY A 180 17.15 -0.98 -33.26
CA GLY A 180 18.39 -0.25 -33.53
C GLY A 180 19.37 0.06 -32.40
N VAL A 181 19.08 -0.18 -31.11
CA VAL A 181 20.05 0.24 -30.06
C VAL A 181 20.15 -0.74 -28.89
N SER A 182 20.07 -2.06 -29.13
CA SER A 182 20.28 -3.06 -28.07
C SER A 182 21.67 -3.73 -28.07
N GLN A 183 22.64 -3.25 -28.86
CA GLN A 183 24.00 -3.81 -28.85
C GLN A 183 25.00 -3.07 -27.95
N SER A 184 24.73 -1.86 -27.47
CA SER A 184 25.70 -1.10 -26.66
C SER A 184 25.63 -1.34 -25.16
N PHE A 185 24.51 -1.81 -24.60
CA PHE A 185 24.40 -2.07 -23.16
C PHE A 185 24.80 -3.49 -22.74
N LEU A 186 24.68 -4.49 -23.62
CA LEU A 186 25.14 -5.87 -23.36
C LEU A 186 26.64 -6.07 -23.61
N GLY A 187 27.26 -5.24 -24.46
CA GLY A 187 28.71 -5.26 -24.70
C GLY A 187 29.54 -4.68 -23.56
N ALA A 188 28.94 -3.94 -22.62
CA ALA A 188 29.64 -3.34 -21.48
C ALA A 188 29.76 -4.28 -20.26
N ILE A 189 29.14 -5.47 -20.31
CA ILE A 189 29.14 -6.44 -19.20
C ILE A 189 30.08 -7.62 -19.50
N ASN A 190 30.39 -7.86 -20.78
CA ASN A 190 31.44 -8.77 -21.20
C ASN A 190 32.69 -7.95 -21.54
N GLY A 191 33.36 -7.45 -20.50
CA GLY A 191 34.72 -6.97 -20.63
C GLY A 191 35.60 -8.10 -21.13
N ASP A 192 36.07 -7.97 -22.37
CA ASP A 192 37.29 -8.61 -22.84
C ASP A 192 38.43 -8.15 -21.94
N ASP A 193 38.88 -9.01 -21.04
CA ASP A 193 40.21 -8.91 -20.47
C ASP A 193 41.05 -10.06 -21.06
N ASN A 194 42.04 -9.62 -21.85
CA ASN A 194 43.11 -10.40 -22.50
C ASN A 194 43.84 -11.35 -21.56
#